data_AF-A0A8D8BQ33-F1
#
_entry.id   AF-A0A8D8BQ33-F1
#
_cell.length_a   1.000
_cell.length_b   1.000
_cell.length_c   1.000
_cell.angle_alpha   90.00
_cell.angle_beta   90.00
_cell.angle_gamma   90.00
#
_symmetry.space_group_name_H-M   'P 1'
#
loop_
_entity.id
_entity.type
_entity.pdbx_description
1 polymer ?
#
loop_
_entity_poly.entity_id
_entity_poly.type
_entity_poly.pdbx_seq_one_letter_code
_entity_poly.pdbx_strand_id
1 'polypeptide(L)'
;NLTASDREDEQRLAYFREDIGVNMHHWHWHLVYPTSGPVEVIDKDRRGELFFYMHQQIIHRYNVERFCNLLGRTKSLHNFREPIVEAYFPKMVRTADSRPYAARPANFTLKDLDRDDEGFKFTIT
;
A
#
# COMPACT_ATOMS: atom_id res chain seq x y z
N ASN A 1 -14.67 -11.22 8.40
CA ASN A 1 -13.39 -10.84 9.03
C ASN A 1 -12.36 -11.96 8.85
N LEU A 2 -11.39 -11.79 7.93
CA LEU A 2 -10.40 -12.81 7.54
C LEU A 2 -8.98 -12.46 8.02
N THR A 3 -8.56 -11.21 7.82
CA THR A 3 -7.19 -10.74 8.05
C THR A 3 -6.93 -10.46 9.53
N ALA A 4 -7.85 -9.83 10.24
CA ALA A 4 -7.86 -9.72 11.71
C ALA A 4 -9.29 -9.83 12.29
N SER A 5 -9.37 -9.87 13.63
CA SER A 5 -10.63 -9.76 14.39
C SER A 5 -10.89 -8.32 14.80
N ASP A 6 -12.08 -8.01 15.33
CA ASP A 6 -12.45 -6.65 15.78
C ASP A 6 -11.65 -6.15 17.01
N ARG A 7 -10.78 -6.99 17.59
CA ARG A 7 -9.77 -6.57 18.58
C ARG A 7 -8.68 -5.69 17.98
N GLU A 8 -8.50 -5.72 16.66
CA GLU A 8 -7.62 -4.82 15.91
C GLU A 8 -8.47 -3.64 15.41
N ASP A 9 -8.21 -2.44 15.90
CA ASP A 9 -9.00 -1.26 15.54
C ASP A 9 -8.94 -0.97 14.04
N GLU A 10 -7.79 -1.21 13.40
CA GLU A 10 -7.67 -1.05 11.95
C GLU A 10 -8.55 -2.04 11.18
N GLN A 11 -9.00 -3.16 11.76
CA GLN A 11 -9.90 -4.12 11.08
C GLN A 11 -11.22 -3.46 10.64
N ARG A 12 -11.65 -2.36 11.28
CA ARG A 12 -12.87 -1.64 10.93
C ARG A 12 -12.88 -1.13 9.48
N LEU A 13 -11.71 -0.84 8.90
CA LEU A 13 -11.61 -0.41 7.49
C LEU A 13 -11.26 -1.55 6.51
N ALA A 14 -11.30 -2.81 6.95
CA ALA A 14 -11.02 -3.93 6.05
C ALA A 14 -11.94 -3.92 4.81
N TYR A 15 -13.21 -3.54 4.97
CA TYR A 15 -14.15 -3.43 3.85
C TYR A 15 -13.71 -2.42 2.77
N PHE A 16 -12.88 -1.44 3.11
CA PHE A 16 -12.33 -0.48 2.15
C PHE A 16 -10.99 -0.96 1.60
N ARG A 17 -10.07 -1.38 2.48
CA ARG A 17 -8.70 -1.75 2.10
C ARG A 17 -8.62 -3.07 1.34
N GLU A 18 -9.53 -3.99 1.64
CA GLU A 18 -9.54 -5.36 1.10
C GLU A 18 -10.66 -5.55 0.06
N ASP A 19 -11.34 -4.46 -0.33
CA ASP A 19 -12.30 -4.50 -1.42
C ASP A 19 -11.61 -4.82 -2.75
N ILE A 20 -12.20 -5.75 -3.49
CA ILE A 20 -11.66 -6.20 -4.77
C ILE A 20 -11.74 -5.05 -5.79
N GLY A 21 -12.80 -4.25 -5.78
CA GLY A 21 -12.98 -3.11 -6.67
C GLY A 21 -11.93 -2.02 -6.47
N VAL A 22 -11.65 -1.63 -5.23
CA VAL A 22 -10.62 -0.65 -4.88
C VAL A 22 -9.24 -1.13 -5.32
N ASN A 23 -8.89 -2.38 -5.01
CA ASN A 23 -7.60 -2.96 -5.40
C ASN A 23 -7.47 -3.12 -6.92
N MET A 24 -8.53 -3.56 -7.60
CA MET A 24 -8.58 -3.63 -9.07
C MET A 24 -8.42 -2.25 -9.69
N HIS A 25 -9.08 -1.22 -9.17
CA HIS A 25 -8.94 0.15 -9.67
C HIS A 25 -7.49 0.64 -9.55
N HIS A 26 -6.86 0.46 -8.39
CA HIS A 26 -5.47 0.85 -8.17
C HIS A 26 -4.52 0.13 -9.15
N TRP A 27 -4.71 -1.17 -9.36
CA TRP A 27 -3.92 -1.95 -10.32
C TRP A 27 -4.11 -1.46 -11.76
N HIS A 28 -5.37 -1.32 -12.21
CA HIS A 28 -5.66 -0.87 -13.58
C HIS A 28 -5.17 0.56 -13.83
N TRP A 29 -5.25 1.45 -12.84
CA TRP A 29 -4.73 2.80 -12.97
C TRP A 29 -3.22 2.77 -13.24
N HIS A 30 -2.45 1.96 -12.50
CA HIS A 30 -1.01 1.79 -12.74
C HIS A 30 -0.69 1.03 -14.03
N LEU A 31 -1.58 0.18 -14.53
CA LEU A 31 -1.45 -0.44 -15.85
C LEU A 31 -1.62 0.59 -16.97
N VAL A 32 -2.57 1.51 -16.85
CA VAL A 32 -2.83 2.57 -17.84
C VAL A 32 -1.76 3.66 -17.78
N TYR A 33 -1.24 3.99 -16.60
CA TYR A 33 -0.21 5.00 -16.38
C TYR A 33 1.08 4.41 -15.78
N PRO A 34 1.79 3.53 -16.52
CA PRO A 34 2.97 2.84 -16.01
C PRO A 34 4.12 3.81 -15.72
N THR A 35 5.02 3.44 -14.82
CA THR A 35 6.19 4.24 -14.42
C THR A 35 7.43 3.96 -15.28
N SER A 36 7.46 2.85 -16.02
CA SER A 36 8.54 2.43 -16.90
C SER A 36 8.01 1.72 -18.15
N GLY A 37 8.83 1.63 -19.21
CA GLY A 37 8.43 1.17 -20.54
C GLY A 37 8.79 2.14 -21.67
N PRO A 38 8.32 1.88 -22.90
CA PRO A 38 8.54 2.76 -24.05
C PRO A 38 7.90 4.14 -23.87
N VAL A 39 8.50 5.18 -24.46
CA VAL A 39 8.07 6.58 -24.29
C VAL A 39 6.64 6.76 -24.78
N GLU A 40 6.26 6.16 -25.90
CA GLU A 40 4.91 6.19 -26.46
C GLU A 40 3.84 5.59 -25.54
N VAL A 41 4.23 4.73 -24.59
CA VAL A 41 3.33 4.15 -23.59
C VAL A 41 3.24 5.07 -22.37
N ILE A 42 4.37 5.58 -21.90
CA ILE A 42 4.45 6.37 -20.67
C ILE A 42 3.98 7.80 -20.89
N ASP A 43 4.30 8.43 -22.02
CA ASP A 43 4.07 9.86 -22.26
C ASP A 43 2.59 10.13 -22.55
N LYS A 44 1.80 10.19 -21.47
CA LYS A 44 0.37 10.50 -21.46
C LYS A 44 0.14 11.85 -20.81
N ASP A 45 -0.87 12.56 -21.32
CA ASP A 45 -1.22 13.90 -20.87
C ASP A 45 -1.32 13.98 -19.34
N ARG A 46 -0.56 14.91 -18.75
CA ARG A 46 -0.56 15.26 -17.32
C ARG A 46 -0.50 14.08 -16.35
N ARG A 47 0.08 12.95 -16.73
CA ARG A 47 0.10 11.74 -15.88
C ARG A 47 0.71 11.93 -14.50
N GLY A 48 1.68 12.86 -14.36
CA GLY A 48 2.28 13.20 -13.07
C GLY A 48 1.32 13.94 -12.14
N GLU A 49 0.53 14.87 -12.68
CA GLU A 49 -0.53 15.53 -11.92
C GLU A 49 -1.64 14.54 -11.57
N LEU A 50 -2.03 13.69 -12.52
CA LEU A 50 -3.04 12.67 -12.28
C LEU A 50 -2.59 11.65 -11.23
N PHE A 51 -1.30 11.30 -11.18
CA PHE A 51 -0.71 10.48 -10.13
C PHE A 51 -0.95 11.11 -8.76
N PHE A 52 -0.61 12.39 -8.60
CA PHE A 52 -0.86 13.11 -7.36
C PHE A 52 -2.35 13.13 -7.01
N TYR A 53 -3.20 13.52 -7.96
CA TYR A 53 -4.63 13.69 -7.72
C TYR A 53 -5.34 12.37 -7.37
N MET A 54 -5.05 11.28 -8.09
CA MET A 54 -5.66 9.98 -7.82
C MET A 54 -5.35 9.50 -6.40
N HIS A 55 -4.07 9.53 -6.01
CA HIS A 55 -3.67 9.09 -4.66
C HIS A 55 -4.17 10.05 -3.57
N GLN A 56 -4.20 11.36 -3.83
CA GLN A 56 -4.81 12.33 -2.94
C GLN A 56 -6.29 11.98 -2.66
N GLN A 57 -7.05 11.65 -3.70
CA GLN A 57 -8.45 11.24 -3.57
C GLN A 57 -8.63 9.92 -2.79
N ILE A 58 -7.75 8.93 -2.99
CA ILE A 58 -7.74 7.70 -2.19
C ILE A 58 -7.55 8.03 -0.71
N ILE A 59 -6.56 8.85 -0.35
CA ILE A 59 -6.29 9.23 1.04
C ILE A 59 -7.44 10.05 1.64
N HIS A 60 -8.06 10.94 0.87
CA HIS A 60 -9.24 11.68 1.33
C HIS A 60 -10.41 10.74 1.64
N ARG A 61 -10.75 9.83 0.73
CA ARG A 61 -11.81 8.82 0.94
C ARG A 61 -11.49 7.93 2.13
N TYR A 62 -10.26 7.42 2.22
CA TYR A 62 -9.82 6.62 3.36
C TYR A 62 -9.99 7.37 4.69
N ASN A 63 -9.63 8.65 4.77
CA ASN A 63 -9.83 9.44 5.98
C ASN A 63 -11.32 9.64 6.33
N VAL A 64 -12.20 9.81 5.34
CA VAL A 64 -13.65 9.86 5.59
C VAL A 64 -14.13 8.54 6.19
N GLU A 65 -13.74 7.40 5.61
CA GLU A 65 -14.08 6.09 6.16
C GLU A 65 -13.52 5.90 7.59
N ARG A 66 -12.32 6.41 7.90
CA ARG A 66 -11.76 6.38 9.26
C ARG A 66 -12.64 7.13 10.24
N PHE A 67 -13.07 8.33 9.90
CA PHE A 67 -13.96 9.12 10.75
C PHE A 67 -15.31 8.44 10.96
N CYS A 68 -15.89 7.83 9.91
CA CYS A 68 -17.12 7.04 10.02
C CYS A 68 -16.99 5.81 10.93
N ASN A 69 -15.76 5.30 11.11
CA ASN A 69 -15.47 4.12 11.95
C ASN A 69 -14.83 4.49 13.31
N LEU A 70 -14.95 5.75 13.74
CA LEU A 70 -14.40 6.27 15.00
C LEU A 70 -12.88 6.13 15.12
N LEU A 71 -12.16 6.28 14.01
CA LEU A 71 -10.71 6.27 13.95
C LEU A 71 -10.18 7.67 13.62
N GLY A 72 -9.01 8.01 14.15
CA GLY A 72 -8.34 9.28 13.85
C GLY A 72 -7.86 9.36 12.40
N ARG A 73 -7.46 10.55 11.93
CA ARG A 73 -6.86 10.74 10.60
C ARG A 73 -5.63 9.82 10.42
N THR A 74 -5.42 9.33 9.20
CA THR A 74 -4.21 8.54 8.89
C THR A 74 -2.95 9.36 9.18
N LYS A 75 -1.98 8.75 9.84
CA LYS A 75 -0.70 9.38 10.18
C LYS A 75 0.25 9.23 9.00
N SER A 76 0.96 10.31 8.65
CA SER A 76 1.98 10.25 7.62
C SER A 76 3.20 9.47 8.13
N LEU A 77 3.61 8.46 7.38
CA LEU A 77 4.91 7.83 7.55
C LEU A 77 5.98 8.75 6.94
N HIS A 78 6.54 9.63 7.77
CA HIS A 78 7.53 10.63 7.36
C HIS A 78 8.93 10.33 7.93
N ASN A 79 9.00 9.64 9.08
CA ASN A 79 10.24 9.14 9.65
C ASN A 79 10.37 7.63 9.37
N PHE A 80 11.26 7.27 8.47
CA PHE A 80 11.47 5.87 8.06
C PHE A 80 12.33 5.06 9.03
N ARG A 81 12.92 5.71 10.04
CA ARG A 81 13.72 5.06 11.09
C ARG A 81 12.88 4.73 12.34
N GLU A 82 11.66 5.24 12.43
CA GLU A 82 10.74 4.91 13.53
C GLU A 82 10.05 3.55 13.32
N PRO A 83 9.73 2.83 14.41
CA PRO A 83 8.93 1.61 14.33
C PRO A 83 7.54 1.88 13.73
N ILE A 84 7.13 1.05 12.77
CA ILE A 84 5.78 1.07 12.22
C ILE A 84 4.87 0.31 13.18
N VAL A 85 4.02 1.03 13.90
CA VAL A 85 3.14 0.46 14.94
C VAL A 85 2.16 -0.55 14.34
N GLU A 86 1.61 -0.25 13.17
CA GLU A 86 0.56 -1.04 12.52
C GLU A 86 1.09 -2.35 11.93
N ALA A 87 0.60 -3.48 12.45
CA ALA A 87 0.81 -4.79 11.87
C ALA A 87 -0.15 -5.06 10.71
N TYR A 88 0.21 -5.98 9.80
CA TYR A 88 -0.74 -6.51 8.83
C TYR A 88 -0.38 -7.94 8.40
N PHE A 89 -1.38 -8.83 8.41
CA PHE A 89 -1.26 -10.23 8.04
C PHE A 89 -2.21 -10.54 6.88
N PRO A 90 -1.73 -10.49 5.61
CA PRO A 90 -2.59 -10.45 4.43
C PRO A 90 -3.32 -11.76 4.13
N LYS A 91 -2.86 -12.90 4.66
CA LYS A 91 -3.42 -14.25 4.41
C LYS A 91 -3.42 -14.69 2.93
N MET A 92 -2.81 -13.92 2.03
CA MET A 92 -2.70 -14.24 0.61
C MET A 92 -1.49 -15.13 0.31
N VAL A 93 -1.66 -16.05 -0.64
CA VAL A 93 -0.60 -16.94 -1.13
C VAL A 93 -0.47 -16.79 -2.64
N ARG A 94 0.76 -16.69 -3.13
CA ARG A 94 1.07 -16.69 -4.56
C ARG A 94 0.96 -18.13 -5.07
N THR A 95 0.05 -18.36 -6.00
CA THR A 95 -0.16 -19.70 -6.58
C THR A 95 1.00 -20.17 -7.44
N ALA A 96 1.78 -19.25 -8.02
CA ALA A 96 2.90 -19.56 -8.90
C ALA A 96 4.06 -20.30 -8.20
N ASP A 97 4.33 -20.00 -6.93
CA ASP A 97 5.46 -20.55 -6.17
C ASP A 97 5.06 -21.03 -4.76
N SER A 98 3.76 -21.06 -4.46
CA SER A 98 3.20 -21.38 -3.13
C SER A 98 3.76 -20.54 -1.98
N ARG A 99 4.33 -19.35 -2.27
CA ARG A 99 4.87 -18.48 -1.23
C ARG A 99 3.79 -17.50 -0.73
N PRO A 100 3.64 -17.34 0.59
CA PRO A 100 2.72 -16.33 1.13
C PRO A 100 3.26 -14.91 0.87
N TYR A 101 2.34 -13.96 0.74
CA TYR A 101 2.71 -12.56 0.95
C TYR A 101 3.10 -12.39 2.41
N ALA A 102 4.35 -11.99 2.66
CA ALA A 102 4.90 -11.91 4.01
C ALA A 102 4.11 -10.91 4.87
N ALA A 103 3.79 -11.31 6.10
CA ALA A 103 3.17 -10.44 7.07
C ALA A 103 4.19 -9.46 7.67
N ARG A 104 3.72 -8.29 8.10
CA ARG A 104 4.51 -7.33 8.87
C ARG A 104 4.03 -7.34 10.33
N PRO A 105 4.86 -7.75 11.31
CA PRO A 105 4.50 -7.65 12.72
C PRO A 105 4.45 -6.18 13.18
N ALA A 106 3.80 -5.93 14.30
CA ALA A 106 3.76 -4.61 14.91
C ALA A 106 5.17 -4.14 15.29
N ASN A 107 5.40 -2.83 15.25
CA ASN A 107 6.66 -2.16 15.56
C ASN A 107 7.85 -2.62 14.69
N PHE A 108 7.58 -3.05 13.47
CA PHE A 108 8.64 -3.36 12.51
C PHE A 108 9.35 -2.06 12.09
N THR A 109 10.68 -2.05 12.15
CA THR A 109 11.50 -0.93 11.67
C THR A 109 12.08 -1.25 10.31
N LEU A 110 11.98 -0.30 9.38
CA LEU A 110 12.53 -0.47 8.04
C LEU A 110 14.05 -0.59 8.11
N LYS A 111 14.61 -1.40 7.20
CA LYS A 111 16.04 -1.67 7.09
C LYS A 111 16.49 -1.35 5.68
N ASP A 112 17.78 -1.01 5.56
CA ASP A 112 18.42 -0.88 4.27
C ASP A 112 18.29 -2.19 3.50
N LEU A 113 18.08 -2.08 2.20
CA LEU A 113 17.85 -3.20 1.31
C LEU A 113 19.13 -3.52 0.58
N ASP A 114 19.62 -4.73 0.77
CA ASP A 114 20.69 -5.31 -0.02
C ASP A 114 20.22 -6.67 -0.56
N ARG A 115 19.84 -6.68 -1.85
CA ARG A 115 19.35 -7.87 -2.55
C ARG A 115 20.36 -8.22 -3.64
N ASP A 116 21.40 -8.95 -3.25
CA ASP A 116 22.52 -9.32 -4.14
C ASP A 116 22.05 -10.04 -5.40
N ASP A 117 21.10 -10.97 -5.28
CA ASP A 117 20.52 -11.72 -6.41
C ASP A 117 19.86 -10.82 -7.47
N GLU A 118 19.38 -9.63 -7.06
CA GLU A 118 18.75 -8.64 -7.95
C GLU A 118 19.69 -7.47 -8.28
N GLY A 119 20.91 -7.46 -7.75
CA GLY A 119 21.84 -6.33 -7.89
C GLY A 119 21.31 -5.01 -7.31
N PHE A 120 20.35 -5.07 -6.37
CA PHE A 120 19.65 -3.91 -5.86
C PHE A 120 20.11 -3.55 -4.44
N LYS A 121 20.70 -2.34 -4.30
CA LYS A 121 21.07 -1.75 -3.02
C LYS A 121 20.33 -0.43 -2.84
N PHE A 122 19.66 -0.28 -1.70
CA PHE A 122 18.95 0.95 -1.33
C PHE A 122 19.14 1.26 0.15
N THR A 123 19.62 2.46 0.44
CA THR A 123 19.81 2.96 1.81
C THR A 123 18.70 3.94 2.15
N ILE A 124 18.07 3.75 3.30
CA ILE A 124 17.04 4.65 3.80
C ILE A 124 17.74 5.92 4.30
N THR A 125 17.49 7.05 3.66
CA THR A 125 17.96 8.37 4.11
C THR A 125 17.03 8.97 5.14
#